data_AF-A0A2S4PI64-F1
#
_entry.id   AF-A0A2S4PI64-F1
#
_cell.length_a   1.000
_cell.length_b   1.000
_cell.length_c   1.000
_cell.angle_alpha   90.00
_cell.angle_beta   90.00
_cell.angle_gamma   90.00
#
_symmetry.space_group_name_H-M   'P 1'
#
loop_
_entity.id
_entity.type
_entity.pdbx_description
1 polymer ?
#
loop_
_entity_poly.entity_id
_entity_poly.type
_entity_poly.pdbx_seq_one_letter_code
_entity_poly.pdbx_strand_id
1 'polypeptide(L)'
;SIWDRFKNFFSDDCARRIQNLGDRLNPPPSDWTEEEKVHDYGLWILGDNLRDLGLDWTTARLAGPSHDWTIREDNTLIANALNYNQEEERIQHSESISMFSPGQQQAYSTIINTVDTNIRPDIFFLQGSAGTGKTFLYKTLCNYYRSQGGIVLCVASSSIASLLLPGGSMANSLFRIPIECTDTSRCHISRQTKLERLLSVTKLIIWDEVTMQNKHNFNAVDKTLRDLMNSDELFGGIPVVLGGDFAQILPVVKRGQRQDI
;
A
#
# COMPACT_ATOMS: atom_id res chain seq x y z
N SER A 1 31.23 -29.63 4.82
CA SER A 1 31.00 -28.21 5.21
C SER A 1 30.67 -28.13 6.70
N ILE A 2 30.75 -26.95 7.33
CA ILE A 2 30.26 -26.71 8.71
C ILE A 2 28.78 -27.13 8.81
N TRP A 3 28.02 -26.83 7.76
CA TRP A 3 26.62 -27.26 7.64
C TRP A 3 26.46 -28.78 7.77
N ASP A 4 27.18 -29.58 6.97
CA ASP A 4 27.06 -31.05 7.00
C ASP A 4 27.35 -31.65 8.39
N ARG A 5 28.20 -30.99 9.18
CA ARG A 5 28.58 -31.44 10.53
C ARG A 5 27.58 -31.04 11.60
N PHE A 6 26.87 -29.91 11.44
CA PHE A 6 26.04 -29.32 12.49
C PHE A 6 24.57 -29.12 12.09
N LYS A 7 24.15 -29.50 10.88
CA LYS A 7 22.79 -29.28 10.37
C LYS A 7 21.69 -29.74 11.33
N ASN A 8 21.87 -30.88 11.99
CA ASN A 8 20.91 -31.42 12.95
C ASN A 8 20.75 -30.55 14.20
N PHE A 9 21.81 -29.86 14.63
CA PHE A 9 21.74 -28.92 15.76
C PHE A 9 21.16 -27.57 15.33
N PHE A 10 21.44 -27.12 14.11
CA PHE A 10 20.86 -25.89 13.58
C PHE A 10 19.37 -26.01 13.25
N SER A 11 18.89 -27.24 12.99
CA SER A 11 17.53 -27.52 12.58
C SER A 11 16.69 -28.23 13.64
N ASP A 12 17.13 -28.26 14.91
CA ASP A 12 16.48 -29.02 15.98
C ASP A 12 15.05 -28.53 16.30
N ASP A 13 14.82 -27.22 16.19
CA ASP A 13 13.53 -26.59 16.41
C ASP A 13 12.71 -26.36 15.13
N CYS A 14 13.30 -26.66 13.97
CA CYS A 14 12.73 -26.35 12.66
C CYS A 14 11.47 -27.17 12.36
N ALA A 15 11.43 -28.46 12.75
CA ALA A 15 10.23 -29.30 12.59
C ALA A 15 9.01 -28.70 13.31
N ARG A 16 9.20 -28.24 14.55
CA ARG A 16 8.16 -27.57 15.33
C ARG A 16 7.73 -26.24 14.70
N ARG A 17 8.67 -25.47 14.13
CA ARG A 17 8.37 -24.21 13.44
C ARG A 17 7.56 -24.42 12.16
N ILE A 18 7.94 -25.41 11.34
CA ILE A 18 7.21 -25.79 10.13
C ILE A 18 5.78 -26.20 10.50
N GLN A 19 5.61 -27.05 11.53
CA GLN A 19 4.30 -27.48 12.00
C GLN A 19 3.44 -26.32 12.52
N ASN A 20 4.04 -25.37 13.26
CA ASN A 20 3.33 -24.19 13.77
C ASN A 20 2.91 -23.22 12.66
N LEU A 21 3.69 -23.11 11.59
CA LEU A 21 3.37 -22.25 10.46
C LEU A 21 2.39 -22.93 9.50
N GLY A 22 2.44 -24.26 9.37
CA GLY A 22 1.47 -25.08 8.64
C GLY A 22 1.22 -24.58 7.22
N ASP A 23 -0.05 -24.38 6.88
CA ASP A 23 -0.52 -23.90 5.57
C ASP A 23 -0.05 -22.49 5.21
N ARG A 24 0.52 -21.75 6.18
CA ARG A 24 1.10 -20.42 5.95
C ARG A 24 2.45 -20.49 5.26
N LEU A 25 3.09 -21.65 5.10
CA LEU A 25 4.30 -21.78 4.30
C LEU A 25 3.95 -22.21 2.87
N ASN A 26 4.79 -21.83 1.91
CA ASN A 26 4.74 -22.50 0.62
C ASN A 26 5.00 -24.00 0.80
N PRO A 27 4.14 -24.86 0.24
CA PRO A 27 4.20 -26.29 0.46
C PRO A 27 5.51 -26.82 -0.13
N PRO A 28 6.32 -27.53 0.66
CA PRO A 28 7.52 -28.17 0.15
C PRO A 28 7.16 -29.29 -0.84
N PRO A 29 8.11 -29.71 -1.70
CA PRO A 29 7.91 -30.83 -2.61
C PRO A 29 7.40 -32.09 -1.90
N SER A 30 6.43 -32.76 -2.51
CA SER A 30 5.72 -33.90 -1.88
C SER A 30 6.57 -35.17 -1.77
N ASP A 31 7.65 -35.23 -2.52
CA ASP A 31 8.65 -36.30 -2.56
C ASP A 31 9.73 -36.16 -1.47
N TRP A 32 9.78 -35.03 -0.76
CA TRP A 32 10.76 -34.82 0.31
C TRP A 32 10.39 -35.54 1.61
N THR A 33 11.39 -36.14 2.23
CA THR A 33 11.32 -36.64 3.60
C THR A 33 11.21 -35.48 4.60
N GLU A 34 10.74 -35.78 5.81
CA GLU A 34 10.68 -34.78 6.89
C GLU A 34 12.06 -34.22 7.26
N GLU A 35 13.12 -35.02 7.16
CA GLU A 35 14.49 -34.56 7.40
C GLU A 35 14.96 -33.56 6.34
N GLU A 36 14.66 -33.82 5.06
CA GLU A 36 14.99 -32.90 3.96
C GLU A 36 14.26 -31.56 4.11
N LYS A 37 12.97 -31.60 4.46
CA LYS A 37 12.17 -30.40 4.76
C LYS A 37 12.79 -29.57 5.89
N VAL A 38 13.18 -30.24 6.98
CA VAL A 38 13.74 -29.62 8.17
C VAL A 38 15.12 -29.01 7.90
N HIS A 39 15.99 -29.72 7.18
CA HIS A 39 17.33 -29.22 6.83
C HIS A 39 17.25 -28.05 5.85
N ASP A 40 16.40 -28.14 4.83
CA ASP A 40 16.24 -27.07 3.85
C ASP A 40 15.60 -25.80 4.46
N TYR A 41 14.60 -25.97 5.34
CA TYR A 41 14.04 -24.85 6.11
C TYR A 41 15.07 -24.22 7.06
N GLY A 42 15.95 -25.04 7.65
CA GLY A 42 17.07 -24.55 8.46
C GLY A 42 18.05 -23.69 7.64
N LEU A 43 18.34 -24.07 6.39
CA LEU A 43 19.11 -23.22 5.45
C LEU A 43 18.36 -21.92 5.16
N TRP A 44 17.04 -21.96 4.99
CA TRP A 44 16.27 -20.74 4.75
C TRP A 44 16.36 -19.74 5.92
N ILE A 45 16.22 -20.20 7.17
CA ILE A 45 16.42 -19.36 8.37
C ILE A 45 17.85 -18.82 8.43
N LEU A 46 18.84 -19.67 8.13
CA LEU A 46 20.24 -19.24 8.13
C LEU A 46 20.50 -18.14 7.10
N GLY A 47 19.82 -18.20 5.95
CA GLY A 47 19.88 -17.17 4.91
C GLY A 47 19.38 -15.81 5.38
N ASP A 48 18.35 -15.77 6.22
CA ASP A 48 17.84 -14.53 6.80
C ASP A 48 18.89 -13.89 7.72
N ASN A 49 19.49 -14.69 8.61
CA ASN A 49 20.58 -14.26 9.47
C ASN A 49 21.83 -13.79 8.68
N LEU A 50 22.15 -14.43 7.55
CA LEU A 50 23.26 -14.01 6.70
C LEU A 50 22.98 -12.62 6.08
N ARG A 51 21.75 -12.36 5.62
CA ARG A 51 21.36 -11.05 5.09
C ARG A 51 21.44 -9.96 6.15
N ASP A 52 21.02 -10.24 7.38
CA ASP A 52 21.12 -9.31 8.50
C ASP A 52 22.58 -8.94 8.82
N LEU A 53 23.50 -9.87 8.56
CA LEU A 53 24.95 -9.66 8.68
C LEU A 53 25.59 -9.06 7.41
N GLY A 54 24.81 -8.77 6.37
CA GLY A 54 25.30 -8.27 5.08
C GLY A 54 26.13 -9.28 4.30
N LEU A 55 25.98 -10.58 4.58
CA LEU A 55 26.71 -11.69 3.95
C LEU A 55 25.81 -12.43 2.96
N ASP A 56 26.44 -13.02 1.94
CA ASP A 56 25.78 -13.89 0.97
C ASP A 56 26.24 -15.35 1.10
N TRP A 57 25.53 -16.24 0.41
CA TRP A 57 25.79 -17.69 0.43
C TRP A 57 27.18 -18.05 -0.08
N THR A 58 27.68 -17.31 -1.07
CA THR A 58 29.01 -17.54 -1.66
C THR A 58 30.12 -17.20 -0.67
N THR A 59 29.99 -16.09 0.06
CA THR A 59 30.90 -15.68 1.14
C THR A 59 30.85 -16.65 2.31
N ALA A 60 29.66 -17.15 2.66
CA ALA A 60 29.48 -18.16 3.70
C ALA A 60 29.98 -19.56 3.32
N ARG A 61 30.35 -19.80 2.04
CA ARG A 61 30.71 -21.12 1.48
C ARG A 61 29.65 -22.19 1.75
N LEU A 62 28.38 -21.79 1.63
CA LEU A 62 27.21 -22.65 1.84
C LEU A 62 26.33 -22.65 0.59
N ALA A 63 25.69 -23.79 0.32
CA ALA A 63 24.56 -23.82 -0.60
C ALA A 63 23.33 -23.26 0.12
N GLY A 64 22.58 -22.39 -0.55
CA GLY A 64 21.31 -21.88 -0.03
C GLY A 64 20.21 -22.94 -0.02
N PRO A 65 19.02 -22.61 0.52
CA PRO A 65 17.86 -23.49 0.48
C PRO A 65 17.43 -23.77 -0.97
N SER A 66 16.95 -24.98 -1.20
CA SER A 66 16.44 -25.45 -2.48
C SER A 66 14.96 -25.11 -2.67
N HIS A 67 14.20 -24.94 -1.57
CA HIS A 67 12.79 -24.55 -1.59
C HIS A 67 12.59 -23.12 -1.08
N ASP A 68 11.58 -22.45 -1.63
CA ASP A 68 11.16 -21.13 -1.16
C ASP A 68 10.18 -21.25 -0.01
N TRP A 69 10.69 -21.17 1.22
CA TRP A 69 9.92 -21.23 2.46
C TRP A 69 9.26 -19.91 2.84
N THR A 70 9.05 -18.99 1.90
CA THR A 70 8.30 -17.76 2.19
C THR A 70 6.94 -18.08 2.81
N ILE A 71 6.59 -17.30 3.83
CA ILE A 71 5.27 -17.34 4.43
C ILE A 71 4.30 -16.83 3.36
N ARG A 72 3.36 -17.68 2.96
CA ARG A 72 2.07 -17.31 2.36
C ARG A 72 1.35 -16.40 3.33
N GLU A 73 1.72 -15.12 3.31
CA GLU A 73 0.91 -14.13 3.98
C GLU A 73 -0.35 -13.95 3.14
N ASP A 74 -1.47 -14.50 3.60
CA ASP A 74 -2.76 -13.92 3.29
C ASP A 74 -2.75 -12.50 3.83
N ASN A 75 -2.43 -11.56 2.94
CA ASN A 75 -2.56 -10.16 3.21
C ASN A 75 -4.05 -9.85 3.20
N THR A 76 -4.69 -10.04 4.35
CA THR A 76 -6.11 -9.76 4.58
C THR A 76 -6.50 -8.34 4.17
N LEU A 77 -5.58 -7.37 4.19
CA LEU A 77 -5.85 -6.02 3.69
C LEU A 77 -6.03 -6.01 2.17
N ILE A 78 -5.17 -6.72 1.43
CA ILE A 78 -5.29 -6.88 -0.03
C ILE A 78 -6.54 -7.69 -0.36
N ALA A 79 -6.79 -8.80 0.33
CA ALA A 79 -7.99 -9.62 0.13
C ALA A 79 -9.27 -8.81 0.33
N ASN A 80 -9.33 -8.01 1.40
CA ASN A 80 -10.45 -7.10 1.64
C ASN A 80 -10.54 -5.99 0.59
N ALA A 81 -9.40 -5.43 0.16
CA ALA A 81 -9.35 -4.38 -0.85
C ALA A 81 -9.84 -4.88 -2.22
N LEU A 82 -9.66 -6.17 -2.53
CA LEU A 82 -10.12 -6.85 -3.76
C LEU A 82 -11.51 -7.48 -3.63
N ASN A 83 -12.17 -7.35 -2.47
CA ASN A 83 -13.48 -7.96 -2.21
C ASN A 83 -14.63 -7.13 -2.80
N TYR A 84 -14.68 -7.09 -4.13
CA TYR A 84 -15.72 -6.44 -4.92
C TYR A 84 -16.05 -7.27 -6.17
N ASN A 85 -17.23 -7.04 -6.76
CA ASN A 85 -17.63 -7.70 -8.00
C ASN A 85 -17.16 -6.85 -9.20
N GLN A 86 -16.17 -7.36 -9.94
CA GLN A 86 -15.59 -6.64 -11.09
C GLN A 86 -16.61 -6.30 -12.17
N GLU A 87 -17.61 -7.15 -12.39
CA GLU A 87 -18.64 -6.92 -13.40
C GLU A 87 -19.61 -5.82 -12.98
N GLU A 88 -19.98 -5.77 -11.69
CA GLU A 88 -20.80 -4.70 -11.14
C GLU A 88 -20.07 -3.35 -11.21
N GLU A 89 -18.78 -3.33 -10.84
CA GLU A 89 -17.92 -2.15 -10.95
C GLU A 89 -17.84 -1.66 -12.41
N ARG A 90 -17.73 -2.58 -13.37
CA ARG A 90 -17.73 -2.26 -14.82
C ARG A 90 -19.04 -1.65 -15.29
N ILE A 91 -20.19 -2.18 -14.86
CA ILE A 91 -21.51 -1.65 -15.21
C ILE A 91 -21.66 -0.25 -14.64
N GLN A 92 -21.43 -0.07 -13.34
CA GLN A 92 -21.53 1.23 -12.68
C GLN A 92 -20.57 2.27 -13.28
N HIS A 93 -19.37 1.86 -13.67
CA HIS A 93 -18.42 2.70 -14.39
C HIS A 93 -19.00 3.22 -15.70
N SER A 94 -19.54 2.32 -16.54
CA SER A 94 -20.09 2.67 -17.85
C SER A 94 -21.28 3.63 -17.75
N GLU A 95 -22.16 3.43 -16.77
CA GLU A 95 -23.29 4.32 -16.49
C GLU A 95 -22.80 5.69 -16.02
N SER A 96 -21.81 5.72 -15.13
CA SER A 96 -21.30 6.98 -14.56
C SER A 96 -20.62 7.86 -15.61
N ILE A 97 -19.83 7.28 -16.52
CA ILE A 97 -19.18 8.03 -17.61
C ILE A 97 -20.21 8.76 -18.48
N SER A 98 -21.36 8.13 -18.75
CA SER A 98 -22.41 8.71 -19.59
C SER A 98 -23.07 9.95 -18.97
N MET A 99 -22.94 10.11 -17.65
CA MET A 99 -23.55 11.20 -16.89
C MET A 99 -22.57 12.34 -16.56
N PHE A 100 -21.31 12.23 -16.98
CA PHE A 100 -20.31 13.26 -16.68
C PHE A 100 -20.62 14.59 -17.35
N SER A 101 -20.47 15.66 -16.57
CA SER A 101 -20.31 16.99 -17.13
C SER A 101 -18.99 17.10 -17.93
N PRO A 102 -18.87 18.07 -18.86
CA PRO A 102 -17.64 18.24 -19.65
C PRO A 102 -16.37 18.39 -18.80
N GLY A 103 -16.46 19.11 -17.67
CA GLY A 103 -15.32 19.28 -16.75
C GLY A 103 -14.92 17.98 -16.04
N GLN A 104 -15.90 17.17 -15.61
CA GLN A 104 -15.63 15.86 -15.02
C GLN A 104 -15.05 14.90 -16.05
N GLN A 105 -15.55 14.90 -17.28
CA GLN A 105 -15.04 14.07 -18.36
C GLN A 105 -13.59 14.43 -18.72
N GLN A 106 -13.27 15.73 -18.76
CA GLN A 106 -11.90 16.19 -18.98
C GLN A 106 -10.97 15.77 -17.84
N ALA A 107 -11.37 15.97 -16.59
CA ALA A 107 -10.59 15.56 -15.42
C ALA A 107 -10.36 14.04 -15.41
N TYR A 108 -11.43 13.26 -15.60
CA TYR A 108 -11.38 11.81 -15.72
C TYR A 108 -10.39 11.35 -16.79
N SER A 109 -10.54 11.87 -18.02
CA SER A 109 -9.71 11.46 -19.15
C SER A 109 -8.24 11.80 -18.92
N THR A 110 -7.97 12.96 -18.32
CA THR A 110 -6.61 13.39 -17.98
C THR A 110 -5.97 12.45 -16.96
N ILE A 111 -6.70 12.12 -15.89
CA ILE A 111 -6.21 11.23 -14.82
C ILE A 111 -5.93 9.84 -15.38
N ILE A 112 -6.90 9.23 -16.05
CA ILE A 112 -6.79 7.86 -16.60
C ILE A 112 -5.66 7.76 -17.59
N ASN A 113 -5.60 8.68 -18.58
CA ASN A 113 -4.54 8.65 -19.57
C ASN A 113 -3.17 8.78 -18.92
N THR A 114 -2.99 9.70 -17.97
CA THR A 114 -1.69 9.92 -17.32
C THR A 114 -1.27 8.71 -16.48
N VAL A 115 -2.18 8.14 -15.70
CA VAL A 115 -1.90 6.98 -14.84
C VAL A 115 -1.62 5.72 -15.66
N ASP A 116 -2.47 5.42 -16.65
CA ASP A 116 -2.32 4.19 -17.45
C ASP A 116 -1.10 4.24 -18.39
N THR A 117 -0.71 5.44 -18.85
CA THR A 117 0.51 5.63 -19.65
C THR A 117 1.76 5.86 -18.81
N ASN A 118 1.64 5.87 -17.47
CA ASN A 118 2.72 6.14 -16.52
C ASN A 118 3.48 7.46 -16.79
N ILE A 119 2.77 8.50 -17.23
CA ILE A 119 3.33 9.85 -17.42
C ILE A 119 3.46 10.52 -16.05
N ARG A 120 4.61 11.15 -15.79
CA ARG A 120 4.88 11.90 -14.55
C ARG A 120 4.86 13.42 -14.81
N PRO A 121 4.43 14.25 -13.86
CA PRO A 121 3.87 13.89 -12.55
C PRO A 121 2.42 13.40 -12.65
N ASP A 122 2.08 12.38 -11.87
CA ASP A 122 0.78 11.71 -11.79
C ASP A 122 0.03 12.06 -10.49
N ILE A 123 0.20 13.33 -10.08
CA ILE A 123 -0.45 13.91 -8.92
C ILE A 123 -1.39 15.00 -9.39
N PHE A 124 -2.65 14.88 -9.01
CA PHE A 124 -3.73 15.75 -9.44
C PHE A 124 -4.34 16.45 -8.24
N PHE A 125 -4.76 17.69 -8.44
CA PHE A 125 -5.63 18.38 -7.50
C PHE A 125 -6.98 18.65 -8.17
N LEU A 126 -8.02 17.99 -7.69
CA LEU A 126 -9.38 18.18 -8.15
C LEU A 126 -10.05 19.28 -7.33
N GLN A 127 -10.06 20.48 -7.90
CA GLN A 127 -10.80 21.61 -7.34
C GLN A 127 -12.24 21.62 -7.82
N GLY A 128 -13.18 21.68 -6.88
CA GLY A 128 -14.59 21.88 -7.18
C GLY A 128 -15.33 22.36 -5.95
N SER A 129 -16.26 23.29 -6.11
CA SER A 129 -17.09 23.75 -4.98
C SER A 129 -17.97 22.62 -4.44
N ALA A 130 -18.54 22.81 -3.24
CA ALA A 130 -19.57 21.91 -2.71
C ALA A 130 -20.67 21.63 -3.75
N GLY A 131 -21.06 20.36 -3.91
CA GLY A 131 -22.13 19.97 -4.85
C GLY A 131 -21.72 19.81 -6.31
N THR A 132 -20.44 20.01 -6.67
CA THR A 132 -19.95 19.83 -8.06
C THR A 132 -19.71 18.37 -8.47
N GLY A 133 -20.05 17.41 -7.62
CA GLY A 133 -19.91 15.99 -7.94
C GLY A 133 -18.47 15.46 -7.91
N LYS A 134 -17.56 16.03 -7.13
CA LYS A 134 -16.20 15.48 -6.92
C LYS A 134 -16.24 14.00 -6.50
N THR A 135 -17.08 13.69 -5.53
CA THR A 135 -17.32 12.32 -5.05
C THR A 135 -17.83 11.40 -6.15
N PHE A 136 -18.63 11.91 -7.10
CA PHE A 136 -19.09 11.14 -8.25
C PHE A 136 -17.91 10.76 -9.14
N LEU A 137 -17.02 11.70 -9.45
CA LEU A 137 -15.79 11.42 -10.20
C LEU A 137 -14.87 10.42 -9.47
N TYR A 138 -14.68 10.55 -8.15
CA TYR A 138 -13.87 9.59 -7.37
C TYR A 138 -14.45 8.18 -7.44
N LYS A 139 -15.78 8.05 -7.31
CA LYS A 139 -16.46 6.76 -7.44
C LYS A 139 -16.22 6.16 -8.82
N THR A 140 -16.38 6.94 -9.89
CA THR A 140 -16.11 6.43 -11.24
C THR A 140 -14.66 6.01 -11.45
N LEU A 141 -13.68 6.73 -10.89
CA LEU A 141 -12.27 6.30 -10.92
C LEU A 141 -12.06 4.98 -10.16
N CYS A 142 -12.69 4.80 -9.00
CA CYS A 142 -12.67 3.53 -8.27
C CYS A 142 -13.23 2.40 -9.14
N ASN A 143 -14.41 2.61 -9.71
CA ASN A 143 -15.10 1.61 -10.50
C ASN A 143 -14.27 1.20 -11.73
N TYR A 144 -13.61 2.15 -12.38
CA TYR A 144 -12.69 1.87 -13.50
C TYR A 144 -11.58 0.90 -13.09
N TYR A 145 -10.75 1.25 -12.10
CA TYR A 145 -9.62 0.41 -11.71
C TYR A 145 -10.07 -0.90 -11.05
N ARG A 146 -11.15 -0.89 -10.27
CA ARG A 146 -11.70 -2.11 -9.66
C ARG A 146 -12.25 -3.09 -10.69
N SER A 147 -12.90 -2.60 -11.76
CA SER A 147 -13.35 -3.45 -12.87
C SER A 147 -12.20 -4.19 -13.57
N GLN A 148 -10.96 -3.71 -13.41
CA GLN A 148 -9.73 -4.33 -13.93
C GLN A 148 -8.97 -5.13 -12.86
N GLY A 149 -9.55 -5.34 -11.68
CA GLY A 149 -8.89 -6.03 -10.56
C GLY A 149 -7.83 -5.18 -9.83
N GLY A 150 -7.83 -3.85 -10.02
CA GLY A 150 -6.91 -2.93 -9.37
C GLY A 150 -7.42 -2.39 -8.02
N ILE A 151 -6.49 -2.08 -7.12
CA ILE A 151 -6.80 -1.53 -5.79
C ILE A 151 -6.73 -0.01 -5.83
N VAL A 152 -7.80 0.64 -5.37
CA VAL A 152 -7.87 2.10 -5.16
C VAL A 152 -8.09 2.36 -3.68
N LEU A 153 -7.18 3.13 -3.08
CA LEU A 153 -7.29 3.53 -1.67
C LEU A 153 -7.96 4.89 -1.57
N CYS A 154 -9.17 4.91 -1.03
CA CYS A 154 -9.88 6.15 -0.73
C CYS A 154 -9.61 6.57 0.71
N VAL A 155 -9.08 7.77 0.89
CA VAL A 155 -8.89 8.39 2.19
C VAL A 155 -9.54 9.75 2.26
N ALA A 156 -9.94 10.15 3.46
CA ALA A 156 -10.35 11.51 3.72
C ALA A 156 -9.75 12.02 5.03
N SER A 157 -9.69 13.34 5.16
CA SER A 157 -9.19 14.02 6.36
C SER A 157 -10.11 13.86 7.57
N SER A 158 -11.41 13.67 7.35
CA SER A 158 -12.43 13.44 8.38
C SER A 158 -13.08 12.08 8.20
N SER A 159 -13.45 11.43 9.30
CA SER A 159 -14.20 10.17 9.27
C SER A 159 -15.55 10.30 8.57
N ILE A 160 -16.20 11.46 8.67
CA ILE A 160 -17.50 11.70 8.02
C ILE A 160 -17.33 11.76 6.49
N ALA A 161 -16.28 12.44 6.02
CA ALA A 161 -15.98 12.51 4.59
C ALA A 161 -15.59 11.13 4.02
N SER A 162 -14.83 10.33 4.78
CA SER A 162 -14.42 9.00 4.31
C SER A 162 -15.61 8.05 4.10
N LEU A 163 -16.71 8.21 4.86
CA LEU A 163 -17.92 7.39 4.67
C LEU A 163 -18.59 7.59 3.30
N LEU A 164 -18.34 8.72 2.63
CA LEU A 164 -18.88 9.01 1.31
C LEU A 164 -18.06 8.37 0.17
N LEU A 165 -16.85 7.91 0.48
CA LEU A 165 -15.94 7.30 -0.47
C LEU A 165 -16.05 5.76 -0.44
N PRO A 166 -15.89 5.07 -1.59
CA PRO A 166 -15.94 3.61 -1.64
C PRO A 166 -14.84 2.93 -0.80
N GLY A 167 -15.21 2.28 0.30
CA GLY A 167 -14.24 1.69 1.23
C GLY A 167 -13.35 2.73 1.92
N GLY A 168 -13.84 3.98 2.02
CA GLY A 168 -13.06 5.09 2.51
C GLY A 168 -12.61 4.93 3.96
N SER A 169 -11.37 5.33 4.23
CA SER A 169 -10.79 5.37 5.57
C SER A 169 -10.31 6.78 5.94
N MET A 170 -10.16 7.06 7.23
CA MET A 170 -9.49 8.31 7.63
C MET A 170 -7.99 8.22 7.30
N ALA A 171 -7.43 9.26 6.68
CA ALA A 171 -6.02 9.30 6.29
C ALA A 171 -5.06 9.04 7.46
N ASN A 172 -5.33 9.66 8.62
CA ASN A 172 -4.54 9.45 9.84
C ASN A 172 -4.52 7.99 10.29
N SER A 173 -5.64 7.27 10.13
CA SER A 173 -5.77 5.86 10.50
C SER A 173 -5.05 4.96 9.51
N LEU A 174 -5.30 5.15 8.20
CA LEU A 174 -4.73 4.31 7.15
C LEU A 174 -3.20 4.45 7.12
N PHE A 175 -2.70 5.69 7.10
CA PHE A 175 -1.26 5.94 7.01
C PHE A 175 -0.58 5.93 8.38
N ARG A 176 -1.30 5.81 9.50
CA ARG A 176 -0.72 5.86 10.86
C ARG A 176 0.09 7.13 11.09
N ILE A 177 -0.50 8.26 10.71
CA ILE A 177 0.10 9.60 10.81
C ILE A 177 0.25 9.96 12.30
N PRO A 178 1.44 10.41 12.75
CA PRO A 178 1.62 10.91 14.11
C PRO A 178 0.64 12.04 14.44
N ILE A 179 0.18 12.12 15.70
CA ILE A 179 -0.72 13.18 16.16
C ILE A 179 -0.07 14.57 16.01
N GLU A 180 1.24 14.65 16.28
CA GLU A 180 2.04 15.85 16.10
C GLU A 180 3.08 15.60 15.01
N CYS A 181 2.86 16.21 13.84
CA CYS A 181 3.81 16.16 12.73
C CYS A 181 4.64 17.43 12.68
N THR A 182 5.97 17.25 12.59
CA THR A 182 6.95 18.27 12.27
C THR A 182 7.53 17.99 10.88
N ASP A 183 8.42 18.84 10.39
CA ASP A 183 9.04 18.65 9.08
C ASP A 183 9.85 17.36 8.97
N THR A 184 10.31 16.77 10.07
CA THR A 184 11.07 15.51 10.08
C THR A 184 10.21 14.28 10.39
N SER A 185 8.91 14.46 10.67
CA SER A 185 8.03 13.35 11.02
C SER A 185 7.86 12.37 9.86
N ARG A 186 7.71 11.10 10.22
CA ARG A 186 7.38 9.98 9.34
C ARG A 186 6.17 9.24 9.92
N CYS A 187 5.44 8.55 9.06
CA CYS A 187 4.33 7.71 9.46
C CYS A 187 4.82 6.40 10.09
N HIS A 188 4.02 5.82 11.00
CA HIS A 188 4.37 4.59 11.71
C HIS A 188 4.06 3.34 10.88
N ILE A 189 4.65 3.26 9.69
CA ILE A 189 4.56 2.10 8.78
C ILE A 189 5.96 1.52 8.59
N SER A 190 6.16 0.27 9.00
CA SER A 190 7.43 -0.43 8.81
C SER A 190 7.42 -1.20 7.49
N ARG A 191 8.62 -1.49 6.96
CA ARG A 191 8.81 -2.41 5.83
C ARG A 191 8.33 -3.82 6.19
N GLN A 192 8.00 -4.63 5.18
CA GLN A 192 7.56 -6.02 5.36
C GLN A 192 6.25 -6.14 6.16
N THR A 193 5.43 -5.08 6.15
CA THR A 193 4.10 -5.11 6.77
C THR A 193 3.03 -5.36 5.71
N LYS A 194 1.89 -5.93 6.13
CA LYS A 194 0.71 -6.07 5.28
C LYS A 194 0.28 -4.73 4.64
N LEU A 195 0.44 -3.63 5.36
CA LEU A 195 0.10 -2.30 4.86
C LEU A 195 1.09 -1.82 3.79
N GLU A 196 2.39 -2.03 3.97
CA GLU A 196 3.39 -1.72 2.94
C GLU A 196 3.12 -2.50 1.65
N ARG A 197 2.83 -3.80 1.75
CA ARG A 197 2.42 -4.62 0.60
C ARG A 197 1.13 -4.13 -0.06
N LEU A 198 0.14 -3.66 0.72
CA LEU A 198 -1.09 -3.07 0.16
C LEU A 198 -0.77 -1.78 -0.62
N LEU A 199 0.07 -0.92 -0.05
CA LEU A 199 0.46 0.35 -0.67
C LEU A 199 1.23 0.10 -1.98
N SER A 200 2.11 -0.90 -2.03
CA SER A 200 2.91 -1.19 -3.23
C SER A 200 2.10 -1.74 -4.41
N VAL A 201 0.95 -2.39 -4.15
CA VAL A 201 0.03 -2.87 -5.20
C VAL A 201 -1.12 -1.90 -5.51
N THR A 202 -1.19 -0.76 -4.80
CA THR A 202 -2.25 0.23 -5.01
C THR A 202 -2.06 0.97 -6.33
N LYS A 203 -3.12 1.04 -7.14
CA LYS A 203 -3.13 1.71 -8.44
C LYS A 203 -3.35 3.22 -8.35
N LEU A 204 -4.14 3.64 -7.37
CA LEU A 204 -4.47 5.05 -7.16
C LEU A 204 -4.80 5.31 -5.69
N ILE A 205 -4.31 6.43 -5.16
CA ILE A 205 -4.77 6.99 -3.89
C ILE A 205 -5.67 8.18 -4.19
N ILE A 206 -6.90 8.15 -3.67
CA ILE A 206 -7.80 9.31 -3.69
C ILE A 206 -7.84 9.87 -2.28
N TRP A 207 -7.45 11.12 -2.10
CA TRP A 207 -7.46 11.79 -0.81
C TRP A 207 -8.41 12.99 -0.86
N ASP A 208 -9.55 12.91 -0.19
CA ASP A 208 -10.54 14.00 -0.13
C ASP A 208 -10.40 14.88 1.12
N GLU A 209 -10.89 16.12 1.04
CA GLU A 209 -10.78 17.16 2.06
C GLU A 209 -9.33 17.48 2.47
N VAL A 210 -8.41 17.54 1.51
CA VAL A 210 -6.98 17.80 1.76
C VAL A 210 -6.73 19.19 2.34
N THR A 211 -7.63 20.14 2.06
CA THR A 211 -7.55 21.53 2.53
C THR A 211 -7.73 21.66 4.03
N MET A 212 -8.19 20.61 4.73
CA MET A 212 -8.33 20.59 6.19
C MET A 212 -7.10 20.01 6.90
N GLN A 213 -6.08 19.54 6.18
CA GLN A 213 -4.91 18.86 6.73
C GLN A 213 -3.70 19.78 6.82
N ASN A 214 -2.88 19.54 7.85
CA ASN A 214 -1.61 20.23 8.00
C ASN A 214 -0.61 19.76 6.93
N LYS A 215 0.14 20.67 6.32
CA LYS A 215 1.24 20.36 5.38
C LYS A 215 2.21 19.30 5.90
N HIS A 216 2.47 19.26 7.21
CA HIS A 216 3.38 18.29 7.82
C HIS A 216 2.83 16.87 7.75
N ASN A 217 1.50 16.69 7.72
CA ASN A 217 0.89 15.37 7.55
C ASN A 217 1.10 14.84 6.14
N PHE A 218 0.95 15.70 5.12
CA PHE A 218 1.29 15.34 3.73
C PHE A 218 2.75 14.99 3.57
N ASN A 219 3.65 15.82 4.12
CA ASN A 219 5.09 15.57 4.06
C ASN A 219 5.48 14.26 4.76
N ALA A 220 4.85 13.92 5.90
CA ALA A 220 5.10 12.67 6.59
C ALA A 220 4.68 11.45 5.75
N VAL A 221 3.51 11.52 5.09
CA VAL A 221 3.03 10.45 4.19
C VAL A 221 3.95 10.32 2.97
N ASP A 222 4.26 11.44 2.29
CA ASP A 222 5.16 11.45 1.12
C ASP A 222 6.51 10.81 1.45
N LYS A 223 7.18 11.27 2.51
CA LYS A 223 8.47 10.71 2.96
C LYS A 223 8.38 9.22 3.26
N THR A 224 7.30 8.80 3.92
CA THR A 224 7.12 7.39 4.27
C THR A 224 6.93 6.55 3.00
N LEU A 225 6.10 6.99 2.05
CA LEU A 225 5.89 6.23 0.82
C LEU A 225 7.15 6.17 -0.05
N ARG A 226 7.94 7.25 -0.11
CA ARG A 226 9.26 7.23 -0.75
C ARG A 226 10.20 6.19 -0.14
N ASP A 227 10.27 6.16 1.19
CA ASP A 227 11.09 5.20 1.94
C ASP A 227 10.60 3.74 1.74
N LEU A 228 9.28 3.51 1.70
CA LEU A 228 8.70 2.18 1.51
C LEU A 228 8.87 1.67 0.08
N MET A 229 8.64 2.54 -0.92
CA MET A 229 8.74 2.20 -2.35
C MET A 229 10.18 2.27 -2.90
N ASN A 230 11.13 2.79 -2.10
CA ASN A 230 12.51 3.04 -2.52
C ASN A 230 12.56 3.90 -3.80
N SER A 231 11.80 4.99 -3.81
CA SER A 231 11.63 5.90 -4.94
C SER A 231 11.68 7.35 -4.49
N ASP A 232 12.39 8.20 -5.24
CA ASP A 232 12.45 9.65 -4.96
C ASP A 232 11.24 10.42 -5.52
N GLU A 233 10.36 9.74 -6.26
CA GLU A 233 9.12 10.32 -6.79
C GLU A 233 8.15 10.67 -5.66
N LEU A 234 7.33 11.70 -5.87
CA LEU A 234 6.29 12.08 -4.91
C LEU A 234 5.36 10.88 -4.61
N PHE A 235 5.01 10.72 -3.34
CA PHE A 235 4.26 9.58 -2.79
C PHE A 235 4.84 8.21 -3.17
N GLY A 236 6.16 8.11 -3.33
CA GLY A 236 6.84 6.88 -3.71
C GLY A 236 6.49 6.40 -5.12
N GLY A 237 5.94 7.30 -5.95
CA GLY A 237 5.51 6.99 -7.30
C GLY A 237 4.10 6.39 -7.41
N ILE A 238 3.32 6.37 -6.33
CA ILE A 238 1.90 5.98 -6.38
C ILE A 238 1.09 7.17 -6.88
N PRO A 239 0.26 7.03 -7.93
CA PRO A 239 -0.59 8.11 -8.39
C PRO A 239 -1.52 8.61 -7.29
N VAL A 240 -1.70 9.94 -7.19
CA VAL A 240 -2.55 10.55 -6.16
C VAL A 240 -3.51 11.57 -6.75
N VAL A 241 -4.80 11.44 -6.45
CA VAL A 241 -5.81 12.48 -6.70
C VAL A 241 -6.16 13.12 -5.36
N LEU A 242 -5.69 14.34 -5.17
CA LEU A 242 -6.01 15.19 -4.04
C LEU A 242 -7.30 15.95 -4.33
N GLY A 243 -8.20 15.96 -3.36
CA GLY A 243 -9.55 16.48 -3.47
C GLY A 243 -9.85 17.48 -2.38
N GLY A 244 -10.48 18.59 -2.72
CA GLY A 244 -10.90 19.55 -1.71
C GLY A 244 -11.57 20.77 -2.30
N ASP A 245 -11.98 21.64 -1.39
CA ASP A 245 -12.50 22.96 -1.72
C ASP A 245 -11.75 23.98 -0.86
N PHE A 246 -10.88 24.78 -1.47
CA PHE A 246 -10.17 25.85 -0.75
C PHE A 246 -11.11 26.95 -0.24
N ALA A 247 -12.36 27.00 -0.74
CA ALA A 247 -13.38 27.87 -0.19
C ALA A 247 -14.08 27.26 1.04
N GLN A 248 -13.84 25.98 1.35
CA GLN A 248 -14.26 25.33 2.59
C GLN A 248 -13.20 25.50 3.68
N ILE A 249 -13.66 25.50 4.92
CA ILE A 249 -12.96 25.93 6.14
C ILE A 249 -11.51 25.44 6.18
N LEU A 250 -10.57 26.38 6.35
CA LEU A 250 -9.13 26.13 6.49
C LEU A 250 -8.79 25.23 7.69
N PRO A 251 -7.60 24.58 7.73
CA PRO A 251 -7.19 23.72 8.83
C PRO A 251 -7.26 24.48 10.16
N VAL A 252 -7.79 23.82 11.20
CA VAL A 252 -7.83 24.42 12.53
C VAL A 252 -6.43 24.38 13.14
N VAL A 253 -5.67 25.47 13.00
CA VAL A 253 -4.40 25.65 13.71
C VAL A 253 -4.68 26.21 15.11
N LYS A 254 -4.56 25.38 16.14
CA LYS A 254 -4.67 25.84 17.53
C LYS A 254 -3.56 26.85 17.81
N ARG A 255 -3.92 28.15 17.94
CA ARG A 255 -3.03 29.29 18.19
C ARG A 255 -2.10 29.70 17.02
N GLY A 256 -2.47 29.42 15.76
CA GLY A 256 -1.66 29.79 14.59
C GLY A 256 -1.75 31.26 14.18
N GLN A 257 -0.67 31.78 13.58
CA GLN A 257 -0.64 33.05 12.85
C GLN A 257 -1.05 32.82 11.38
N ARG A 258 -1.37 33.89 10.63
CA ARG A 258 -1.79 33.82 9.21
C ARG A 258 -0.82 33.09 8.28
N GLN A 259 0.44 32.91 8.68
CA GLN A 259 1.51 32.24 7.92
C GLN A 259 1.55 30.73 8.17
N ASP A 260 0.84 30.24 9.19
CA ASP A 260 0.77 28.83 9.59
C ASP A 260 -0.44 28.12 8.96
N ILE A 261 -1.21 28.85 8.15
CA ILE A 261 -2.40 28.39 7.41
C ILE A 261 -1.98 27.97 6.00
#